data_AF-A0AA36CMI4-F1
#
_entry.id   AF-A0AA36CMI4-F1
#
_cell.length_a   1.000
_cell.length_b   1.000
_cell.length_c   1.000
_cell.angle_alpha   90.00
_cell.angle_beta   90.00
_cell.angle_gamma   90.00
#
_symmetry.space_group_name_H-M   'P 1'
#
loop_
_entity.id
_entity.type
_entity.pdbx_description
1 polymer ?
#
loop_
_entity_poly.entity_id
_entity_poly.type
_entity_poly.pdbx_seq_one_letter_code
_entity_poly.pdbx_strand_id
1 'polypeptide(L)'
;MWILCLALLVSVRADGVAAKAEASPMGSSGSGAISVSVSDISSDHHDTSLHYQLRLENLCFKLRANLRQPATAQRCQCNSGYYRNVVGGCVPLSQCPPVCPTNSSYNSCGSSCERTCAQRNPICPAICGPGKCMCNAGYSRNTAGNCILERDCPPTCPGFSTWQTCSSYCEPTCTNPNPVCNRACAPAKCQCNPGYYRSPSGLCVQWNQCCRFN
;
A
#
# COMPACT_ATOMS: atom_id res chain seq x y z
N MET A 1 -34.65 -58.93 5.77
CA MET A 1 -33.60 -58.81 4.74
C MET A 1 -32.51 -57.90 5.31
N TRP A 2 -31.47 -58.49 5.88
CA TRP A 2 -30.32 -57.81 6.47
C TRP A 2 -29.15 -57.99 5.50
N ILE A 3 -28.54 -56.91 5.02
CA ILE A 3 -27.22 -56.94 4.39
C ILE A 3 -26.42 -55.76 4.95
N LEU A 4 -25.27 -56.11 5.52
CA LEU A 4 -24.23 -55.26 6.07
C LEU A 4 -23.68 -54.26 5.05
N CYS A 5 -23.27 -53.07 5.51
CA CYS A 5 -22.09 -52.43 4.95
C CYS A 5 -21.28 -51.77 6.08
N LEU A 6 -20.06 -52.27 6.24
CA LEU A 6 -19.04 -51.85 7.20
C LEU A 6 -18.62 -50.39 6.99
N ALA A 7 -18.59 -49.61 8.07
CA ALA A 7 -17.82 -48.37 8.15
C ALA A 7 -16.42 -48.69 8.67
N LEU A 8 -15.42 -48.54 7.81
CA LEU A 8 -14.00 -48.63 8.18
C LEU A 8 -13.59 -47.38 8.95
N LEU A 9 -12.99 -47.64 10.12
CA LEU A 9 -12.33 -46.70 11.01
C LEU A 9 -11.12 -46.06 10.32
N VAL A 10 -11.02 -44.73 10.36
CA VAL A 10 -9.72 -44.06 10.48
C VAL A 10 -9.75 -43.26 11.77
N SER A 11 -8.99 -43.75 12.75
CA SER A 11 -8.66 -43.04 13.98
C SER A 11 -7.63 -41.96 13.69
N VAL A 12 -7.90 -40.73 14.12
CA VAL A 12 -6.83 -39.83 14.58
C VAL A 12 -7.25 -39.33 15.95
N ARG A 13 -6.45 -39.71 16.94
CA ARG A 13 -6.57 -39.30 18.34
C ARG A 13 -6.21 -37.82 18.45
N ALA A 14 -7.07 -37.03 19.09
CA ALA A 14 -6.67 -35.81 19.76
C ALA A 14 -6.60 -36.16 21.25
N ASP A 15 -5.39 -36.36 21.75
CA ASP A 15 -5.12 -36.48 23.17
C ASP A 15 -5.45 -35.14 23.87
N GLY A 16 -6.01 -35.26 25.08
CA GLY A 16 -6.65 -34.20 25.87
C GLY A 16 -5.86 -32.91 26.07
N VAL A 17 -6.50 -31.83 26.50
CA VAL A 17 -6.79 -31.63 27.94
C VAL A 17 -8.20 -31.08 28.17
N ALA A 18 -8.88 -31.66 29.16
CA ALA A 18 -10.21 -31.30 29.64
C ALA A 18 -10.27 -29.89 30.25
N ALA A 19 -11.29 -29.11 29.90
CA ALA A 19 -11.70 -27.93 30.65
C ALA A 19 -13.01 -28.24 31.39
N LYS A 20 -12.93 -28.22 32.72
CA LYS A 20 -13.99 -28.48 33.69
C LYS A 20 -14.99 -27.31 33.68
N ALA A 21 -16.26 -27.58 33.39
CA ALA A 21 -17.34 -26.61 33.56
C ALA A 21 -17.97 -26.82 34.94
N GLU A 22 -17.85 -25.84 35.83
CA GLU A 22 -18.64 -25.77 37.07
C GLU A 22 -19.70 -24.68 36.89
N ALA A 23 -20.96 -25.06 37.06
CA ALA A 23 -22.12 -24.18 37.01
C ALA A 23 -22.68 -23.97 38.43
N SER A 24 -23.09 -22.74 38.76
CA SER A 24 -24.18 -22.37 39.71
C SER A 24 -24.22 -20.83 39.89
N PRO A 25 -25.29 -20.22 40.44
CA PRO A 25 -26.64 -20.14 39.88
C PRO A 25 -27.11 -18.67 39.73
N MET A 26 -28.33 -18.52 39.22
CA MET A 26 -29.02 -17.30 38.74
C MET A 26 -29.30 -16.23 39.82
N GLY A 27 -29.28 -14.96 39.41
CA GLY A 27 -29.78 -13.81 40.19
C GLY A 27 -30.17 -12.62 39.31
N SER A 28 -31.39 -12.69 38.78
CA SER A 28 -32.34 -11.62 38.38
C SER A 28 -31.87 -10.18 38.03
N SER A 29 -32.36 -9.74 36.86
CA SER A 29 -32.83 -8.37 36.54
C SER A 29 -31.79 -7.29 36.19
N GLY A 30 -31.72 -6.92 34.90
CA GLY A 30 -31.19 -5.63 34.47
C GLY A 30 -30.36 -5.68 33.19
N SER A 31 -30.84 -5.00 32.15
CA SER A 31 -30.17 -4.52 30.94
C SER A 31 -28.76 -5.05 30.65
N GLY A 32 -28.66 -5.98 29.70
CA GLY A 32 -27.40 -6.58 29.27
C GLY A 32 -26.43 -5.58 28.65
N ALA A 33 -25.36 -5.27 29.37
CA ALA A 33 -24.11 -4.80 28.80
C ALA A 33 -23.09 -5.95 28.92
N ILE A 34 -22.72 -6.54 27.78
CA ILE A 34 -21.63 -7.51 27.73
C ILE A 34 -20.32 -6.71 27.70
N SER A 35 -19.67 -6.58 28.85
CA SER A 35 -18.28 -6.12 28.92
C SER A 35 -17.35 -7.30 28.71
N VAL A 36 -16.73 -7.40 27.54
CA VAL A 36 -15.60 -8.32 27.31
C VAL A 36 -14.31 -7.55 27.55
N SER A 37 -13.62 -7.86 28.65
CA SER A 37 -12.23 -7.49 28.90
C SER A 37 -11.35 -8.31 27.95
N VAL A 38 -10.60 -7.64 27.06
CA VAL A 38 -9.63 -8.31 26.18
C VAL A 38 -8.29 -8.34 26.91
N SER A 39 -8.08 -9.38 27.72
CA SER A 39 -6.75 -9.83 28.11
C SER A 39 -6.48 -11.11 27.33
N ASP A 40 -5.30 -11.18 26.71
CA ASP A 40 -4.67 -12.39 26.16
C ASP A 40 -5.15 -12.85 24.76
N ILE A 41 -4.57 -12.24 23.71
CA ILE A 41 -4.33 -12.94 22.44
C ILE A 41 -2.86 -12.77 22.09
N SER A 42 -2.11 -13.86 22.26
CA SER A 42 -0.73 -14.03 21.83
C SER A 42 -0.63 -13.97 20.30
N SER A 43 0.35 -13.20 19.83
CA SER A 43 0.82 -13.08 18.46
C SER A 43 1.15 -14.43 17.84
N ASP A 44 0.41 -14.87 16.80
CA ASP A 44 0.91 -15.81 15.75
C ASP A 44 -0.08 -15.98 14.57
N HIS A 45 -0.74 -14.91 14.11
CA HIS A 45 -1.52 -14.92 12.86
C HIS A 45 -1.29 -13.65 12.04
N HIS A 46 -0.30 -13.72 11.15
CA HIS A 46 0.10 -12.60 10.28
C HIS A 46 -0.73 -12.47 8.99
N ASP A 47 -1.90 -13.13 8.86
CA ASP A 47 -2.66 -13.16 7.59
C ASP A 47 -4.19 -13.27 7.73
N THR A 48 -4.78 -12.55 8.69
CA THR A 48 -6.25 -12.35 8.77
C THR A 48 -6.65 -10.88 8.95
N SER A 49 -5.72 -10.01 9.33
CA SER A 49 -5.93 -8.56 9.48
C SER A 49 -6.09 -7.84 8.12
N LEU A 50 -5.40 -8.30 7.07
CA LEU A 50 -5.49 -7.70 5.72
C LEU A 50 -6.84 -7.99 5.03
N HIS A 51 -7.41 -9.17 5.23
CA HIS A 51 -8.73 -9.53 4.69
C HIS A 51 -9.89 -8.82 5.42
N TYR A 52 -9.68 -8.43 6.69
CA TYR A 52 -10.64 -7.60 7.42
C TYR A 52 -10.59 -6.13 6.96
N GLN A 53 -9.40 -5.61 6.64
CA GLN A 53 -9.25 -4.24 6.09
C GLN A 53 -9.88 -4.06 4.70
N LEU A 54 -9.88 -5.10 3.85
CA LEU A 54 -10.50 -5.05 2.51
C LEU A 54 -12.04 -5.08 2.51
N ARG A 55 -12.70 -5.36 3.65
CA ARG A 55 -14.17 -5.34 3.78
C ARG A 55 -14.73 -4.03 4.36
N LEU A 56 -13.88 -3.12 4.84
CA LEU A 56 -14.23 -1.95 5.65
C LEU A 56 -14.23 -0.59 4.90
N GLU A 57 -13.84 -0.51 3.62
CA GLU A 57 -13.85 0.79 2.90
C GLU A 57 -15.20 1.10 2.21
N ASN A 58 -16.20 0.22 2.30
CA ASN A 58 -17.26 0.15 1.29
C ASN A 58 -18.58 0.92 1.55
N LEU A 59 -18.71 1.74 2.59
CA LEU A 59 -19.96 2.49 2.84
C LEU A 59 -19.87 4.02 2.60
N CYS A 60 -18.79 4.71 3.00
CA CYS A 60 -18.60 6.12 2.60
C CYS A 60 -18.27 6.26 1.10
N PHE A 61 -17.48 5.35 0.51
CA PHE A 61 -17.00 5.45 -0.87
C PHE A 61 -18.10 5.22 -1.92
N LYS A 62 -19.01 4.27 -1.68
CA LYS A 62 -20.17 4.00 -2.58
C LYS A 62 -21.13 5.19 -2.72
N LEU A 63 -21.10 6.12 -1.76
CA LEU A 63 -21.95 7.31 -1.74
C LEU A 63 -21.30 8.51 -2.45
N ARG A 64 -19.95 8.59 -2.50
CA ARG A 64 -19.23 9.58 -3.33
C ARG A 64 -19.19 9.21 -4.82
N ALA A 65 -19.22 7.92 -5.16
CA ALA A 65 -19.17 7.42 -6.54
C ALA A 65 -20.53 7.36 -7.26
N ASN A 66 -21.57 8.01 -6.74
CA ASN A 66 -22.87 8.13 -7.42
C ASN A 66 -23.46 6.79 -7.88
N LEU A 67 -23.49 5.79 -6.98
CA LEU A 67 -24.33 4.61 -7.23
C LEU A 67 -25.78 4.99 -6.91
N ARG A 68 -26.56 5.31 -7.94
CA ARG A 68 -28.02 5.07 -7.93
C ARG A 68 -28.22 3.60 -7.60
N GLN A 69 -28.44 3.28 -6.33
CA GLN A 69 -28.85 1.93 -5.95
C GLN A 69 -30.25 1.70 -6.50
N PRO A 70 -30.52 0.58 -7.21
CA PRO A 70 -31.86 0.29 -7.70
C PRO A 70 -32.82 0.19 -6.52
N ALA A 71 -33.94 0.93 -6.64
CA ALA A 71 -34.93 1.16 -5.59
C ALA A 71 -35.83 -0.06 -5.34
N THR A 72 -35.28 -1.22 -4.98
CA THR A 72 -36.08 -2.44 -4.76
C THR A 72 -35.87 -3.12 -3.41
N ALA A 73 -35.32 -2.42 -2.41
CA ALA A 73 -35.38 -2.89 -1.02
C ALA A 73 -35.60 -1.72 -0.07
N GLN A 74 -36.71 -1.74 0.68
CA GLN A 74 -36.92 -0.81 1.80
C GLN A 74 -35.85 -1.09 2.86
N ARG A 75 -34.85 -0.21 2.92
CA ARG A 75 -33.72 -0.26 3.84
C ARG A 75 -33.64 1.07 4.57
N CYS A 76 -33.31 1.08 5.86
CA CYS A 76 -33.05 2.31 6.59
C CYS A 76 -31.92 3.08 5.91
N GLN A 77 -32.20 4.33 5.54
CA GLN A 77 -31.23 5.24 4.93
C GLN A 77 -30.77 6.26 5.96
N CYS A 78 -29.53 6.76 5.81
CA CYS A 78 -29.08 7.88 6.62
C CYS A 78 -29.79 9.17 6.18
N ASN A 79 -29.99 10.10 7.12
CA ASN A 79 -30.49 11.44 6.83
C ASN A 79 -29.57 12.16 5.83
N SER A 80 -30.11 13.16 5.12
CA SER A 80 -29.33 13.98 4.18
C SER A 80 -28.07 14.54 4.85
N GLY A 81 -26.92 14.40 4.18
CA GLY A 81 -25.61 14.81 4.70
C GLY A 81 -24.91 13.79 5.61
N TYR A 82 -25.55 12.66 5.91
CA TYR A 82 -24.97 11.57 6.69
C TYR A 82 -24.78 10.30 5.85
N TYR A 83 -23.70 9.59 6.14
CA TYR A 83 -23.22 8.46 5.38
C TYR A 83 -23.01 7.28 6.33
N ARG A 84 -23.42 6.09 5.91
CA ARG A 84 -23.27 4.90 6.75
C ARG A 84 -21.77 4.58 6.87
N ASN A 85 -21.28 4.30 8.07
CA ASN A 85 -19.93 3.80 8.32
C ASN A 85 -19.94 2.26 8.40
N VAL A 86 -18.77 1.67 8.62
CA VAL A 86 -18.57 0.20 8.66
C VAL A 86 -19.30 -0.53 9.78
N VAL A 87 -19.52 0.14 10.92
CA VAL A 87 -20.28 -0.41 12.04
C VAL A 87 -21.79 -0.17 11.89
N GLY A 88 -22.22 0.46 10.79
CA GLY A 88 -23.61 0.68 10.46
C GLY A 88 -24.24 1.96 11.03
N GLY A 89 -23.46 2.81 11.69
CA GLY A 89 -23.88 4.14 12.15
C GLY A 89 -23.85 5.18 11.03
N CYS A 90 -24.60 6.27 11.19
CA CYS A 90 -24.63 7.39 10.24
C CYS A 90 -23.70 8.50 10.73
N VAL A 91 -22.68 8.85 9.94
CA VAL A 91 -21.67 9.88 10.27
C VAL A 91 -21.66 10.99 9.21
N PRO A 92 -21.30 12.24 9.55
CA PRO A 92 -21.15 13.31 8.57
C PRO A 92 -19.97 13.03 7.63
N LEU A 93 -20.01 13.63 6.42
CA LEU A 93 -18.97 13.45 5.39
C LEU A 93 -17.55 13.78 5.86
N SER A 94 -17.41 14.72 6.81
CA SER A 94 -16.13 15.11 7.41
C SER A 94 -15.45 13.98 8.20
N GLN A 95 -16.22 12.98 8.63
CA GLN A 95 -15.73 11.79 9.32
C GLN A 95 -15.44 10.62 8.34
N CYS A 96 -15.71 10.80 7.04
CA CYS A 96 -15.31 9.83 6.02
C CYS A 96 -13.86 10.04 5.60
N PRO A 97 -13.06 8.97 5.42
CA PRO A 97 -11.76 9.04 4.76
C PRO A 97 -11.85 9.74 3.40
N PRO A 98 -10.81 10.47 2.95
CA PRO A 98 -10.79 11.07 1.62
C PRO A 98 -10.83 9.98 0.53
N VAL A 99 -11.32 10.34 -0.66
CA VAL A 99 -11.21 9.46 -1.83
C VAL A 99 -9.78 9.53 -2.35
N CYS A 100 -9.15 8.37 -2.51
CA CYS A 100 -7.79 8.28 -3.01
C CYS A 100 -7.74 8.06 -4.53
N PRO A 101 -6.67 8.54 -5.21
CA PRO A 101 -6.41 8.25 -6.61
C PRO A 101 -6.32 6.75 -6.91
N THR A 102 -6.38 6.40 -8.20
CA THR A 102 -6.23 5.02 -8.66
C THR A 102 -4.95 4.36 -8.12
N ASN A 103 -5.07 3.09 -7.71
CA ASN A 103 -3.99 2.29 -7.10
C ASN A 103 -3.40 2.86 -5.80
N SER A 104 -4.18 3.64 -5.05
CA SER A 104 -3.82 4.12 -3.72
C SER A 104 -4.97 3.99 -2.73
N SER A 105 -4.65 3.85 -1.45
CA SER A 105 -5.60 3.72 -0.34
C SER A 105 -5.30 4.76 0.73
N TYR A 106 -6.32 5.13 1.51
CA TYR A 106 -6.12 6.08 2.59
C TYR A 106 -5.47 5.38 3.78
N ASN A 107 -4.28 5.82 4.15
CA ASN A 107 -3.61 5.37 5.35
C ASN A 107 -3.75 6.45 6.44
N SER A 108 -4.41 6.11 7.56
CA SER A 108 -4.57 7.01 8.71
C SER A 108 -3.25 7.30 9.43
N CYS A 109 -2.31 6.35 9.39
CA CYS A 109 -0.93 6.51 9.81
C CYS A 109 -0.08 6.76 8.56
N GLY A 110 -0.22 7.96 7.98
CA GLY A 110 0.45 8.31 6.74
C GLY A 110 1.97 8.30 6.92
N SER A 111 2.58 7.17 6.63
CA SER A 111 4.03 7.01 6.78
C SER A 111 4.75 8.00 5.86
N SER A 112 5.81 8.63 6.37
CA SER A 112 6.76 9.42 5.56
C SER A 112 7.53 8.56 4.56
N CYS A 113 7.26 7.26 4.53
CA CYS A 113 8.05 6.23 3.92
C CYS A 113 7.37 5.56 2.72
N GLU A 114 6.55 6.31 2.00
CA GLU A 114 5.91 5.82 0.78
C GLU A 114 6.99 5.46 -0.26
N ARG A 115 6.88 4.27 -0.87
CA ARG A 115 7.78 3.85 -1.96
C ARG A 115 7.59 4.77 -3.16
N THR A 116 8.68 5.30 -3.69
CA THR A 116 8.69 6.09 -4.92
C THR A 116 9.54 5.39 -5.97
N CYS A 117 9.34 5.72 -7.23
CA CYS A 117 10.21 5.19 -8.28
C CYS A 117 11.68 5.61 -8.10
N ALA A 118 11.94 6.74 -7.43
CA ALA A 118 13.29 7.20 -7.09
C ALA A 118 13.89 6.45 -5.89
N GLN A 119 13.06 6.07 -4.91
CA GLN A 119 13.47 5.37 -3.70
C GLN A 119 12.57 4.15 -3.46
N ARG A 120 12.98 3.02 -4.02
CA ARG A 120 12.21 1.76 -3.96
C ARG A 120 12.21 1.15 -2.55
N ASN A 121 13.31 1.28 -1.81
CA ASN A 121 13.46 0.70 -0.47
C ASN A 121 13.81 1.79 0.57
N PRO A 122 12.84 2.63 0.97
CA PRO A 122 13.07 3.63 2.01
C PRO A 122 13.20 2.96 3.39
N ILE A 123 14.06 3.51 4.25
CA ILE A 123 14.16 3.09 5.66
C ILE A 123 13.07 3.80 6.43
N CYS A 124 12.22 3.04 7.11
CA CYS A 124 11.00 3.57 7.69
C CYS A 124 11.05 3.63 9.21
N PRO A 125 10.93 4.84 9.81
CA PRO A 125 10.71 4.95 11.23
C PRO A 125 9.30 4.44 11.57
N ALA A 126 9.15 3.79 12.72
CA ALA A 126 7.87 3.32 13.24
C ALA A 126 7.03 4.47 13.86
N ILE A 127 7.01 5.63 13.20
CA ILE A 127 6.32 6.85 13.65
C ILE A 127 5.23 7.20 12.64
N CYS A 128 4.01 7.44 13.15
CA CYS A 128 2.89 7.85 12.32
C CYS A 128 2.95 9.34 11.99
N GLY A 129 2.89 9.65 10.70
CA GLY A 129 2.58 10.99 10.21
C GLY A 129 1.08 11.21 10.01
N PRO A 130 0.68 12.41 9.57
CA PRO A 130 -0.70 12.72 9.20
C PRO A 130 -1.25 11.75 8.15
N GLY A 131 -2.51 11.32 8.30
CA GLY A 131 -3.12 10.40 7.37
C GLY A 131 -3.21 10.94 5.95
N LYS A 132 -2.84 10.12 4.95
CA LYS A 132 -2.78 10.49 3.53
C LYS A 132 -3.05 9.28 2.64
N CYS A 133 -3.33 9.55 1.36
CA CYS A 133 -3.38 8.49 0.35
C CYS A 133 -1.97 7.98 0.06
N MET A 134 -1.78 6.68 0.12
CA MET A 134 -0.52 6.00 -0.16
C MET A 134 -0.71 4.96 -1.26
N CYS A 135 0.29 4.78 -2.12
CA CYS A 135 0.26 3.74 -3.14
C CYS A 135 0.06 2.35 -2.50
N ASN A 136 -0.77 1.54 -3.15
CA ASN A 136 -1.03 0.16 -2.72
C ASN A 136 0.25 -0.69 -2.82
N ALA A 137 0.27 -1.83 -2.11
CA ALA A 137 1.36 -2.79 -2.23
C ALA A 137 1.60 -3.21 -3.69
N GLY A 138 2.87 -3.23 -4.12
CA GLY A 138 3.26 -3.49 -5.51
C GLY A 138 3.20 -2.28 -6.45
N TYR A 139 2.82 -1.10 -5.93
CA TYR A 139 2.84 0.17 -6.64
C TYR A 139 3.83 1.15 -6.01
N SER A 140 4.35 2.06 -6.82
CA SER A 140 5.25 3.13 -6.41
C SER A 140 4.84 4.45 -7.00
N ARG A 141 5.02 5.54 -6.24
CA ARG A 141 4.69 6.88 -6.71
C ARG A 141 5.73 7.35 -7.72
N ASN A 142 5.29 7.73 -8.91
CA ASN A 142 6.15 8.35 -9.93
C ASN A 142 6.29 9.86 -9.71
N THR A 143 7.12 10.52 -10.53
CA THR A 143 7.36 11.98 -10.47
C THR A 143 6.13 12.82 -10.84
N ALA A 144 5.16 12.26 -11.55
CA ALA A 144 3.88 12.88 -11.85
C ALA A 144 2.85 12.73 -10.71
N GLY A 145 3.22 12.06 -9.62
CA GLY A 145 2.35 11.84 -8.46
C GLY A 145 1.39 10.64 -8.61
N ASN A 146 1.51 9.82 -9.65
CA ASN A 146 0.67 8.66 -9.88
C ASN A 146 1.28 7.38 -9.30
N CYS A 147 0.42 6.48 -8.80
CA CYS A 147 0.82 5.15 -8.36
C CYS A 147 0.85 4.19 -9.56
N ILE A 148 2.06 3.84 -10.00
CA ILE A 148 2.30 2.91 -11.10
C ILE A 148 2.89 1.61 -10.57
N LEU A 149 2.85 0.54 -11.35
CA LEU A 149 3.45 -0.73 -10.93
C LEU A 149 4.96 -0.56 -10.77
N GLU A 150 5.54 -1.23 -9.78
CA GLU A 150 6.99 -1.14 -9.50
C GLU A 150 7.88 -1.54 -10.69
N ARG A 151 7.39 -2.46 -11.52
CA ARG A 151 8.07 -2.88 -12.77
C ARG A 151 8.07 -1.80 -13.85
N ASP A 152 7.12 -0.86 -13.79
CA ASP A 152 6.98 0.24 -14.75
C ASP A 152 7.75 1.49 -14.28
N CYS A 153 8.31 1.46 -13.07
CA CYS A 153 9.22 2.51 -12.62
C CYS A 153 10.49 2.50 -13.49
N PRO A 154 10.97 3.68 -13.92
CA PRO A 154 12.23 3.78 -14.65
C PRO A 154 13.39 3.18 -13.82
N PRO A 155 14.45 2.69 -14.49
CA PRO A 155 15.67 2.27 -13.83
C PRO A 155 16.23 3.36 -12.91
N THR A 156 16.68 2.96 -11.72
CA THR A 156 17.35 3.87 -10.79
C THR A 156 18.74 4.19 -11.31
N CYS A 157 19.07 5.47 -11.41
CA CYS A 157 20.33 5.94 -11.95
C CYS A 157 21.31 6.35 -10.84
N PRO A 158 22.61 6.03 -10.97
CA PRO A 158 23.61 6.37 -9.97
C PRO A 158 24.04 7.84 -10.07
N GLY A 159 24.28 8.47 -8.92
CA GLY A 159 24.81 9.83 -8.84
C GLY A 159 23.94 10.85 -9.57
N PHE A 160 24.56 11.94 -10.03
CA PHE A 160 23.90 13.05 -10.75
C PHE A 160 23.51 12.69 -12.19
N SER A 161 22.79 11.58 -12.38
CA SER A 161 22.26 11.13 -13.66
C SER A 161 20.78 10.76 -13.56
N THR A 162 20.08 10.86 -14.68
CA THR A 162 18.64 10.58 -14.79
C THR A 162 18.40 9.62 -15.95
N TRP A 163 17.42 8.72 -15.80
CA TRP A 163 17.04 7.81 -16.89
C TRP A 163 16.43 8.59 -18.05
N GLN A 164 17.00 8.42 -19.23
CA GLN A 164 16.50 9.00 -20.48
C GLN A 164 16.05 7.86 -21.39
N THR A 165 14.79 7.88 -21.83
CA THR A 165 14.29 6.94 -22.86
C THR A 165 14.88 7.25 -24.23
N CYS A 166 15.06 8.54 -24.53
CA CYS A 166 15.83 9.06 -25.66
C CYS A 166 17.05 9.78 -25.08
N SER A 167 18.18 9.07 -24.93
CA SER A 167 19.40 9.71 -24.47
C SER A 167 20.06 10.50 -25.62
N SER A 168 20.98 11.38 -25.29
CA SER A 168 21.72 12.22 -26.22
C SER A 168 23.07 11.58 -26.54
N TYR A 169 23.42 11.55 -27.82
CA TYR A 169 24.79 11.26 -28.26
C TYR A 169 25.79 12.35 -27.84
N CYS A 170 25.31 13.52 -27.41
CA CYS A 170 26.12 14.66 -26.94
C CYS A 170 26.23 14.68 -25.41
N GLU A 171 26.24 13.54 -24.73
CA GLU A 171 26.52 13.52 -23.29
C GLU A 171 27.96 14.00 -23.03
N PRO A 172 28.19 15.10 -22.29
CA PRO A 172 29.54 15.60 -22.01
C PRO A 172 30.36 14.58 -21.21
N THR A 173 31.64 14.47 -21.54
CA THR A 173 32.61 13.64 -20.79
C THR A 173 33.76 14.52 -20.30
N CYS A 174 34.52 14.05 -19.30
CA CYS A 174 35.70 14.79 -18.85
C CYS A 174 36.76 14.99 -19.95
N THR A 175 36.84 14.07 -20.91
CA THR A 175 37.78 14.13 -22.05
C THR A 175 37.23 14.88 -23.26
N ASN A 176 35.90 14.97 -23.38
CA ASN A 176 35.22 15.70 -24.44
C ASN A 176 34.01 16.45 -23.85
N PRO A 177 34.21 17.67 -23.32
CA PRO A 177 33.16 18.45 -22.66
C PRO A 177 32.12 19.02 -23.63
N ASN A 178 32.49 19.21 -24.89
CA ASN A 178 31.63 19.79 -25.92
C ASN A 178 31.52 18.84 -27.12
N PRO A 179 30.91 17.65 -26.95
CA PRO A 179 30.75 16.69 -28.04
C PRO A 179 29.79 17.24 -29.10
N VAL A 180 30.12 17.02 -30.38
CA VAL A 180 29.25 17.33 -31.51
C VAL A 180 28.51 16.06 -31.92
N CYS A 181 27.19 16.14 -31.97
CA CYS A 181 26.34 15.03 -32.38
C CYS A 181 25.08 15.55 -33.10
N ASN A 182 24.32 14.66 -33.72
CA ASN A 182 23.00 14.98 -34.25
C ASN A 182 21.93 14.96 -33.14
N ARG A 183 20.72 15.41 -33.46
CA ARG A 183 19.57 15.36 -32.52
C ARG A 183 18.89 13.99 -32.47
N ALA A 184 19.55 12.93 -32.96
CA ALA A 184 18.97 11.60 -32.91
C ALA A 184 19.04 11.04 -31.48
N CYS A 185 18.05 10.22 -31.13
CA CYS A 185 18.05 9.50 -29.87
C CYS A 185 19.15 8.43 -29.86
N ALA A 186 20.02 8.49 -28.86
CA ALA A 186 20.81 7.36 -28.44
C ALA A 186 19.94 6.37 -27.64
N PRO A 187 20.38 5.10 -27.51
CA PRO A 187 19.66 4.10 -26.72
C PRO A 187 19.31 4.59 -25.31
N ALA A 188 18.21 4.11 -24.76
CA ALA A 188 17.79 4.49 -23.42
C ALA A 188 18.86 4.13 -22.38
N LYS A 189 19.29 5.12 -21.58
CA LYS A 189 20.29 4.93 -20.53
C LYS A 189 20.17 6.00 -19.44
N CYS A 190 20.83 5.77 -18.31
CA CYS A 190 21.11 6.83 -17.35
C CYS A 190 22.09 7.84 -17.97
N GLN A 191 21.66 9.09 -18.14
CA GLN A 191 22.46 10.18 -18.68
C GLN A 191 22.73 11.22 -17.60
N CYS A 192 23.94 11.79 -17.59
CA CYS A 192 24.32 12.86 -16.67
C CYS A 192 23.34 14.04 -16.78
N ASN A 193 23.02 14.61 -15.62
CA ASN A 193 22.19 15.80 -15.54
C ASN A 193 22.92 17.00 -16.18
N PRO A 194 22.18 18.03 -16.64
CA PRO A 194 22.80 19.24 -17.19
C PRO A 194 23.86 19.83 -16.25
N GLY A 195 25.04 20.17 -16.80
CA GLY A 195 26.19 20.69 -16.04
C GLY A 195 27.13 19.64 -15.43
N TYR A 196 26.81 18.35 -15.58
CA TYR A 196 27.67 17.23 -15.17
C TYR A 196 28.32 16.54 -16.37
N TYR A 197 29.50 15.98 -16.12
CA TYR A 197 30.34 15.33 -17.12
C TYR A 197 30.56 13.87 -16.71
N ARG A 198 30.48 12.94 -17.66
CA ARG A 198 30.76 11.54 -17.39
C ARG A 198 32.27 11.33 -17.25
N SER A 199 32.69 10.79 -16.11
CA SER A 199 34.07 10.37 -15.85
C SER A 199 34.38 9.03 -16.54
N PRO A 200 35.67 8.68 -16.70
CA PRO A 200 36.07 7.34 -17.16
C PRO A 200 35.57 6.19 -16.26
N SER A 201 35.35 6.46 -14.97
CA SER A 201 34.75 5.50 -14.03
C SER A 201 33.23 5.35 -14.19
N GLY A 202 32.61 6.08 -15.13
CA GLY A 202 31.18 5.99 -15.43
C GLY A 202 30.28 6.83 -14.52
N LEU A 203 30.83 7.63 -13.61
CA LEU A 203 30.09 8.50 -12.71
C LEU A 203 29.93 9.91 -13.31
N CYS A 204 28.83 10.58 -12.98
CA CYS A 204 28.60 11.97 -13.35
C CYS A 204 29.19 12.91 -12.31
N VAL A 205 30.16 13.73 -12.71
CA VAL A 205 30.94 14.61 -11.85
C VAL A 205 30.86 16.05 -12.34
N GLN A 206 31.16 17.03 -11.48
CA GLN A 206 31.28 18.43 -11.90
C GLN A 206 32.57 18.65 -12.68
N TRP A 207 32.64 19.72 -13.49
CA TRP A 207 33.83 20.02 -14.30
C TRP A 207 35.12 20.14 -13.47
N ASN A 208 35.05 20.79 -12.31
CA ASN A 208 36.17 20.92 -11.38
C ASN A 208 36.69 19.57 -10.83
N GLN A 209 35.92 18.49 -10.95
CA GLN A 209 36.31 17.14 -10.56
C GLN A 209 36.92 16.34 -11.73
N CYS A 210 36.83 16.85 -12.96
CA CYS A 210 37.44 16.20 -14.13
C CYS A 210 38.96 16.24 -14.14
N CYS A 211 39.58 17.16 -13.40
CA CYS A 211 41.04 17.23 -13.24
C CYS A 211 41.65 15.96 -12.61
N ARG A 212 40.83 15.10 -11.99
CA ARG A 212 41.27 13.81 -11.43
C ARG A 212 41.49 12.73 -12.49
N PHE A 213 41.11 12.99 -13.74
CA PHE A 213 41.09 12.03 -14.83
C PHE A 213 41.85 12.51 -16.07
N ASN A 214 42.64 13.57 -15.92
CA ASN A 214 43.40 14.22 -16.99
C ASN A 214 44.90 14.01 -16.82
#